data_AF-A0A661V669-F1
#
_entry.id   AF-A0A661V669-F1
#
_cell.length_a   1.000
_cell.length_b   1.000
_cell.length_c   1.000
_cell.angle_alpha   90.00
_cell.angle_beta   90.00
_cell.angle_gamma   90.00
#
_symmetry.space_group_name_H-M   'P 1'
#
loop_
_entity.id
_entity.type
_entity.pdbx_description
1 polymer ?
#
loop_
_entity_poly.entity_id
_entity_poly.type
_entity_poly.pdbx_seq_one_letter_code
_entity_poly.pdbx_strand_id
1 'polypeptide(L)'
;MVDGLYSWEEHILLKEYYGGQFSTVAVWASPATRYRRLASRQVRPLTLEEAASRDKSEIENSNKGGPIAMADFAIVNDTSLEEMERQTERAISALI
;
A
#
# COMPACT_ATOMS: atom_id res chain seq x y z
N MET A 1 10.17 -11.49 -0.17
CA MET A 1 9.32 -10.31 0.10
C MET A 1 9.49 -9.35 -1.07
N VAL A 2 8.39 -8.95 -1.71
CA VAL A 2 8.38 -7.98 -2.82
C VAL A 2 7.88 -6.66 -2.24
N ASP A 3 8.62 -5.57 -2.45
CA ASP A 3 8.18 -4.23 -2.07
C ASP A 3 7.50 -3.54 -3.27
N GLY A 4 6.22 -3.22 -3.09
CA GLY A 4 5.37 -2.60 -4.09
C GLY A 4 4.87 -3.57 -5.15
N LEU A 5 3.65 -4.08 -4.97
CA LEU A 5 2.90 -4.72 -6.05
C LEU A 5 2.34 -3.60 -6.95
N TYR A 6 2.78 -3.56 -8.21
CA TYR A 6 2.57 -2.40 -9.07
C TYR A 6 1.22 -2.41 -9.78
N SER A 7 0.60 -3.58 -9.97
CA SER A 7 -0.65 -3.69 -10.73
C SER A 7 -1.55 -4.86 -10.31
N TRP A 8 -2.80 -4.83 -10.78
CA TRP A 8 -3.75 -5.93 -10.63
C TRP A 8 -3.32 -7.17 -11.41
N GLU A 9 -2.70 -6.98 -12.57
CA GLU A 9 -2.18 -8.03 -13.42
C GLU A 9 -1.05 -8.79 -12.72
N GLU A 10 -0.13 -8.08 -12.04
CA GLU A 10 0.89 -8.71 -11.19
C GLU A 10 0.27 -9.47 -10.01
N HIS A 11 -0.77 -8.92 -9.38
CA HIS A 11 -1.48 -9.62 -8.31
C HIS A 11 -2.04 -10.96 -8.77
N ILE A 12 -2.75 -10.97 -9.91
CA ILE A 12 -3.31 -12.20 -10.48
C ILE A 12 -2.20 -13.19 -10.80
N LEU A 13 -1.15 -12.75 -11.52
CA LEU A 13 -0.03 -13.61 -11.90
C LEU A 13 0.62 -14.29 -10.70
N LEU A 14 0.91 -13.52 -9.64
CA LEU A 14 1.54 -14.06 -8.44
C LEU A 14 0.57 -14.96 -7.66
N LYS A 15 -0.72 -14.61 -7.58
CA LYS A 15 -1.73 -15.45 -6.93
C LYS A 15 -1.89 -16.79 -7.64
N GLU A 16 -1.90 -16.80 -8.97
CA GLU A 16 -1.98 -18.02 -9.78
C GLU A 16 -0.74 -18.89 -9.61
N TYR A 17 0.45 -18.27 -9.60
CA TYR A 17 1.72 -19.01 -9.51
C TYR A 17 1.97 -19.59 -8.12
N TYR A 18 1.76 -18.80 -7.06
CA TYR A 18 2.08 -19.19 -5.67
C TYR A 18 0.86 -19.75 -4.90
N GLY A 19 -0.36 -19.56 -5.41
CA GLY A 19 -1.58 -20.10 -4.81
C GLY A 19 -1.77 -19.69 -3.35
N GLY A 20 -1.87 -20.71 -2.48
CA GLY A 20 -2.02 -20.53 -1.03
C GLY A 20 -0.77 -19.99 -0.31
N GLN A 21 0.38 -19.93 -0.99
CA GLN A 21 1.62 -19.34 -0.45
C GLN A 21 1.78 -17.86 -0.81
N PHE A 22 0.80 -17.28 -1.52
CA PHE A 22 0.76 -15.86 -1.80
C PHE A 22 -0.06 -15.12 -0.75
N SER A 23 0.58 -14.14 -0.12
CA SER A 23 -0.07 -13.21 0.79
C SER A 23 0.33 -11.77 0.50
N THR A 24 -0.60 -10.87 0.74
CA THR A 24 -0.51 -9.45 0.41
C THR A 24 -0.82 -8.60 1.63
N VAL A 25 -0.03 -7.54 1.80
CA VAL A 25 -0.18 -6.60 2.90
C VAL A 25 -0.33 -5.21 2.30
N ALA A 26 -1.50 -4.59 2.49
CA ALA A 26 -1.74 -3.21 2.12
C ALA A 26 -1.37 -2.28 3.29
N VAL A 27 -0.43 -1.37 3.09
CA VAL A 27 -0.14 -0.29 4.04
C VAL A 27 -0.92 0.95 3.62
N TRP A 28 -1.93 1.30 4.40
CA TRP A 28 -2.88 2.35 4.07
C TRP A 28 -2.75 3.56 4.99
N ALA A 29 -2.93 4.74 4.43
CA ALA A 29 -3.08 6.00 5.15
C ALA A 29 -4.08 6.89 4.38
N SER A 30 -4.84 7.71 5.09
CA SER A 30 -5.82 8.60 4.48
C SER A 30 -5.14 9.57 3.50
N PRO A 31 -5.88 10.06 2.47
CA PRO A 31 -5.37 11.08 1.55
C PRO A 31 -4.82 12.30 2.29
N ALA A 32 -5.52 12.77 3.33
CA ALA A 32 -5.08 13.92 4.12
C ALA A 32 -3.71 13.69 4.78
N THR A 33 -3.47 12.52 5.38
CA THR A 33 -2.17 12.17 5.95
C THR A 33 -1.10 12.04 4.87
N ARG A 34 -1.38 11.31 3.79
CA ARG A 34 -0.42 11.08 2.70
C ARG A 34 0.00 12.38 2.04
N TYR A 35 -0.94 13.26 1.73
CA TYR A 35 -0.67 14.54 1.08
C TYR A 35 0.15 15.45 1.98
N ARG A 36 -0.16 15.50 3.28
CA ARG A 36 0.65 16.24 4.27
C ARG A 36 2.09 15.75 4.28
N ARG A 37 2.29 14.43 4.32
CA ARG A 37 3.63 13.80 4.29
C ARG A 37 4.36 14.04 2.97
N LEU A 38 3.67 14.03 1.84
CA LEU A 38 4.23 14.28 0.50
C LEU A 38 4.66 15.74 0.34
N ALA A 39 3.85 16.67 0.82
CA ALA A 39 4.15 18.10 0.78
C ALA A 39 5.31 18.49 1.71
N SER A 40 5.49 17.78 2.84
CA SER A 40 6.55 18.07 3.80
C SER A 40 7.90 17.38 3.49
N ARG A 41 8.05 16.70 2.33
CA ARG A 41 9.31 16.04 1.97
C ARG A 41 10.40 17.06 1.67
N GLN A 42 11.60 16.82 2.20
CA GLN A 42 12.77 17.65 1.86
C GLN A 42 13.22 17.47 0.40
N VAL A 43 13.04 16.27 -0.15
CA VAL A 43 13.43 15.93 -1.53
C VAL A 43 12.18 15.53 -2.32
N ARG A 44 11.96 16.20 -3.46
CA ARG A 44 10.78 16.03 -4.33
C ARG A 44 9.44 16.13 -3.56
N PRO A 45 9.17 17.27 -2.89
CA PRO A 45 7.84 17.52 -2.36
C PRO A 45 6.82 17.56 -3.49
N LEU A 46 5.58 17.20 -3.18
CA LEU A 46 4.46 17.36 -4.10
C LEU A 46 3.48 18.39 -3.55
N THR A 47 2.93 19.20 -4.44
CA THR A 47 1.72 19.98 -4.19
C THR A 47 0.52 19.05 -3.97
N LEU A 48 -0.58 19.59 -3.42
CA LEU A 48 -1.82 18.84 -3.26
C LEU A 48 -2.37 18.34 -4.60
N GLU A 49 -2.26 19.16 -5.65
CA GLU A 49 -2.70 18.82 -7.00
C GLU A 49 -1.86 17.68 -7.59
N GLU A 50 -0.53 17.75 -7.48
CA GLU A 50 0.35 16.67 -7.93
C GLU A 50 0.11 15.37 -7.16
N ALA A 51 -0.11 15.46 -5.84
CA ALA A 51 -0.43 14.30 -5.01
C ALA A 51 -1.77 13.65 -5.40
N ALA A 52 -2.80 14.45 -5.64
CA ALA A 52 -4.10 13.95 -6.09
C ALA A 52 -4.07 13.38 -7.51
N SER A 53 -3.34 14.03 -8.43
CA SER A 53 -3.10 13.53 -9.79
C SER A 53 -2.35 12.20 -9.76
N ARG A 54 -1.35 12.09 -8.88
CA ARG A 54 -0.63 10.84 -8.66
C ARG A 54 -1.56 9.73 -8.16
N ASP A 55 -2.36 9.98 -7.12
CA ASP A 55 -3.31 8.98 -6.61
C ASP A 55 -4.23 8.46 -7.72
N LYS A 56 -4.77 9.37 -8.53
CA LYS A 56 -5.59 9.01 -9.69
C LYS A 56 -4.83 8.10 -10.66
N SER A 57 -3.61 8.46 -11.03
CA SER A 57 -2.78 7.65 -11.94
C SER A 57 -2.45 6.27 -11.36
N GLU A 58 -2.17 6.16 -10.06
CA GLU A 58 -1.84 4.89 -9.42
C GLU A 58 -3.06 3.94 -9.40
N ILE A 59 -4.26 4.50 -9.23
CA ILE A 59 -5.52 3.75 -9.25
C ILE A 59 -5.93 3.37 -10.68
N GLU A 60 -5.94 4.33 -11.60
CA GLU A 60 -6.52 4.17 -12.94
C GLU A 60 -5.51 3.64 -13.97
N ASN A 61 -4.26 4.10 -13.94
CA ASN A 61 -3.27 3.73 -14.95
C ASN A 61 -2.44 2.51 -14.52
N SER A 62 -2.17 2.39 -13.21
CA SER A 62 -1.44 1.25 -12.66
C SER A 62 -2.35 0.18 -12.05
N ASN A 63 -3.67 0.36 -12.05
CA ASN A 63 -4.63 -0.63 -11.54
C ASN A 63 -4.37 -1.08 -10.08
N LYS A 64 -3.82 -0.22 -9.22
CA LYS A 64 -3.45 -0.59 -7.84
C LYS A 64 -4.64 -0.75 -6.89
N GLY A 65 -5.83 -0.30 -7.30
CA GLY A 65 -7.05 -0.43 -6.50
C GLY A 65 -7.40 -1.89 -6.20
N GLY A 66 -7.31 -2.78 -7.19
CA GLY A 66 -7.60 -4.21 -7.03
C GLY A 66 -6.71 -4.89 -5.99
N PRO A 67 -5.37 -4.81 -6.12
CA PRO A 67 -4.44 -5.40 -5.14
C PRO A 67 -4.66 -4.89 -3.70
N ILE A 68 -4.99 -3.61 -3.53
CA ILE A 68 -5.26 -3.03 -2.21
C ILE A 68 -6.57 -3.58 -1.63
N ALA A 69 -7.63 -3.63 -2.44
CA ALA A 69 -8.94 -4.11 -2.01
C ALA A 69 -8.96 -5.61 -1.66
N MET A 70 -8.10 -6.39 -2.31
CA MET A 70 -7.99 -7.84 -2.13
C MET A 70 -6.88 -8.26 -1.16
N ALA A 71 -6.27 -7.32 -0.45
CA ALA A 71 -5.15 -7.62 0.44
C ALA A 71 -5.56 -8.52 1.62
N ASP A 72 -4.71 -9.49 1.96
CA ASP A 72 -4.96 -10.39 3.10
C ASP A 72 -4.84 -9.66 4.45
N PHE A 73 -3.97 -8.65 4.50
CA PHE A 73 -3.77 -7.79 5.67
C PHE A 73 -3.81 -6.31 5.28
N ALA A 74 -4.36 -5.49 6.16
CA ALA A 74 -4.32 -4.04 6.03
C ALA A 74 -3.67 -3.43 7.28
N ILE A 75 -2.61 -2.65 7.09
CA ILE A 75 -1.91 -1.91 8.15
C ILE A 75 -2.29 -0.44 8.03
N VAL A 76 -2.82 0.15 9.10
CA VAL A 76 -3.26 1.55 9.14
C VAL A 76 -2.14 2.45 9.66
N ASN A 77 -1.47 3.13 8.74
CA ASN A 77 -0.40 4.10 8.97
C ASN A 77 -0.93 5.55 9.10
N ASP A 78 -2.05 5.70 9.82
CA ASP A 78 -2.60 7.00 10.25
C ASP A 78 -2.48 7.20 11.77
N THR A 79 -1.79 6.27 12.45
CA THR A 79 -1.65 6.21 13.92
C THR A 79 -0.18 6.39 14.35
N SER A 80 0.18 5.97 15.57
CA SER A 80 1.55 6.00 16.06
C SER A 80 2.42 4.93 15.37
N LEU A 81 3.74 5.14 15.39
CA LEU A 81 4.69 4.14 14.89
C LEU A 81 4.56 2.82 15.64
N GLU A 82 4.40 2.87 16.97
CA GLU A 82 4.19 1.71 17.83
C GLU A 82 2.96 0.88 17.42
N GLU A 83 1.85 1.55 17.08
CA GLU A 83 0.64 0.87 16.63
C GLU A 83 0.84 0.22 15.26
N MET A 84 1.56 0.90 14.35
CA MET A 84 1.95 0.34 13.07
C MET A 84 2.87 -0.89 13.23
N GLU A 85 3.85 -0.83 14.14
CA GLU A 85 4.74 -1.95 14.48
C GLU A 85 3.93 -3.15 14.97
N ARG A 86 3.01 -2.93 15.92
CA ARG A 86 2.12 -3.98 16.44
C ARG A 86 1.26 -4.64 15.36
N GLN A 87 0.68 -3.85 14.46
CA GLN A 87 -0.09 -4.39 13.32
C GLN A 87 0.78 -5.18 12.34
N THR A 88 2.01 -4.72 12.13
CA THR A 88 3.00 -5.39 11.27
C THR A 88 3.41 -6.75 11.87
N GLU A 89 3.74 -6.79 13.16
CA GLU A 89 4.07 -8.03 13.87
C GLU A 89 2.91 -9.05 13.81
N ARG A 90 1.67 -8.57 13.96
CA ARG A 90 0.48 -9.42 13.82
C ARG A 90 0.33 -9.99 12.41
N ALA A 91 0.56 -9.18 11.38
CA ALA A 91 0.51 -9.64 9.99
C ALA A 91 1.60 -10.69 9.73
N ILE A 92 2.84 -10.42 10.15
CA ILE A 92 3.97 -11.35 10.01
C ILE A 92 3.72 -12.66 10.75
N SER A 93 3.22 -12.61 11.99
CA SER A 93 2.97 -13.80 12.80
C SER A 93 1.88 -14.71 12.23
N ALA A 94 1.00 -14.18 11.37
CA ALA A 94 -0.01 -14.97 10.66
C ALA A 94 0.53 -15.65 9.38
N LEU A 95 1.75 -15.31 8.96
CA LEU A 95 2.40 -15.82 7.75
C LEU A 95 3.48 -16.87 8.03
N ILE A 96 3.92 -16.99 9.30
CA ILE A 96 4.93 -17.94 9.79
C ILE A 96 4.21 -19.13 10.43
#